data_AF-A0A7G6YCA3-F1
#
_entry.id   AF-A0A7G6YCA3-F1
#
_cell.length_a   1.000
_cell.length_b   1.000
_cell.length_c   1.000
_cell.angle_alpha   90.00
_cell.angle_beta   90.00
_cell.angle_gamma   90.00
#
_symmetry.space_group_name_H-M   'P 1'
#
loop_
_entity.id
_entity.type
_entity.pdbx_description
1 polymer ?
#
loop_
_entity_poly.entity_id
_entity_poly.type
_entity_poly.pdbx_seq_one_letter_code
_entity_poly.pdbx_strand_id
1 'polypeptide(L)'
;MTSATATTPKQPSSARVHVQRFGTFLSNMVMPNIPAFIAWGFITALFIATGWLQNTGWAISGILGGFGDQAKIGWSGAATVLAQDPSGHTFQQYVGLVGPMITYLLPLLIANTGGRMVYGVRGGVVGAIATMGVIVGSNIPMFIGAMIMGPLGAWVMKQVDRIWEGKIKAGFEMLVNNFSAGIVGMLLSIGAFFGIAPLVEWLSSILSNAVNWLVTAHLLPFASLLIEPGKVLFLNNAINHGVLTPLGIEQAQQQGKSILFLLEANPGPGFGILIAYSIFGLGIAKASAPGAALIQFVGGIHEIYFPYVLMKPMIVIAAILGGMTGIAINVTFNSGLRAPASPGSIIAVLIQSPASSIVGVTLSVIGAAAVSFIVASIILRASRKRDLAAGNAGDLTAAVAQTEANKGKESSILEGLVQEGEHDTGDAQGDGTDRLVRNIVFACDAGMGSSAMGASVLRNKIKKAGVEGVTVTNQAISNLDGSADLVITQRELTDRAKGQSPDSVHVSVDNFMNSPKYDEVVDLVAKQQQNLTEDATK
;
A
#
# COMPACT_ATOMS: atom_id res chain seq x y z
N MET A 1 2.96 -48.61 -1.19
CA MET A 1 3.07 -47.28 -1.84
C MET A 1 1.67 -46.78 -2.12
N THR A 2 1.12 -45.96 -1.24
CA THR A 2 -0.19 -45.31 -1.44
C THR A 2 0.06 -43.90 -1.96
N SER A 3 -0.21 -43.71 -3.25
CA SER A 3 -0.12 -42.42 -3.95
C SER A 3 -1.11 -41.42 -3.33
N ALA A 4 -0.59 -40.34 -2.76
CA ALA A 4 -1.40 -39.20 -2.31
C ALA A 4 -1.94 -38.47 -3.55
N THR A 5 -3.26 -38.48 -3.72
CA THR A 5 -3.95 -37.74 -4.77
C THR A 5 -3.89 -36.25 -4.44
N ALA A 6 -3.08 -35.49 -5.19
CA ALA A 6 -3.05 -34.04 -5.10
C ALA A 6 -4.41 -33.48 -5.55
N THR A 7 -5.20 -32.98 -4.59
CA THR A 7 -6.44 -32.27 -4.87
C THR A 7 -6.13 -30.94 -5.57
N THR A 8 -6.53 -30.82 -6.83
CA THR A 8 -6.42 -29.58 -7.61
C THR A 8 -7.26 -28.48 -6.95
N PRO A 9 -6.76 -27.24 -6.78
CA PRO A 9 -7.53 -26.17 -6.16
C PRO A 9 -8.79 -25.87 -6.99
N LYS A 10 -9.96 -25.84 -6.33
CA LYS A 10 -11.24 -25.45 -6.95
C LYS A 10 -11.11 -24.04 -7.54
N GLN A 11 -11.38 -23.89 -8.84
CA GLN A 11 -11.42 -22.57 -9.46
C GLN A 11 -12.46 -21.65 -8.77
N PRO A 12 -12.13 -20.37 -8.53
CA PRO A 12 -13.05 -19.43 -7.91
C PRO A 12 -14.29 -19.20 -8.79
N SER A 13 -15.45 -19.02 -8.18
CA SER A 13 -16.71 -18.78 -8.90
C SER A 13 -16.65 -17.47 -9.71
N SER A 14 -17.33 -17.44 -10.87
CA SER A 14 -17.35 -16.28 -11.79
C SER A 14 -17.73 -14.96 -11.11
N ALA A 15 -18.65 -14.99 -10.14
CA ALA A 15 -19.04 -13.80 -9.37
C ALA A 15 -17.91 -13.28 -8.47
N ARG A 16 -17.15 -14.17 -7.82
CA ARG A 16 -15.99 -13.79 -6.98
C ARG A 16 -14.90 -13.13 -7.83
N VAL A 17 -14.65 -13.66 -9.03
CA VAL A 17 -13.67 -13.11 -9.98
C VAL A 17 -14.07 -11.70 -10.43
N HIS A 18 -15.35 -11.43 -10.67
CA HIS A 18 -15.83 -10.10 -11.05
C HIS A 18 -15.66 -9.07 -9.91
N VAL A 19 -16.02 -9.44 -8.68
CA VAL A 19 -15.85 -8.57 -7.50
C VAL A 19 -14.37 -8.26 -7.27
N GLN A 20 -13.50 -9.26 -7.40
CA GLN A 20 -12.05 -9.07 -7.30
C GLN A 20 -11.53 -8.13 -8.38
N ARG A 21 -11.88 -8.34 -9.65
CA ARG A 21 -11.46 -7.46 -10.76
C ARG A 21 -11.91 -6.03 -10.56
N PHE A 22 -13.15 -5.83 -10.10
CA PHE A 22 -13.67 -4.50 -9.80
C PHE A 22 -12.92 -3.85 -8.64
N GLY A 23 -12.67 -4.58 -7.56
CA GLY A 23 -11.88 -4.11 -6.42
C GLY A 23 -10.44 -3.76 -6.81
N THR A 24 -9.79 -4.60 -7.62
CA THR A 24 -8.45 -4.33 -8.18
C THR A 24 -8.44 -3.08 -9.05
N PHE A 25 -9.48 -2.87 -9.86
CA PHE A 25 -9.61 -1.66 -10.68
C PHE A 25 -9.67 -0.40 -9.80
N LEU A 26 -10.56 -0.36 -8.81
CA LEU A 26 -10.67 0.77 -7.87
C LEU A 26 -9.37 0.99 -7.08
N SER A 27 -8.75 -0.09 -6.63
CA SER A 27 -7.46 -0.03 -5.93
C SER A 27 -6.37 0.59 -6.80
N ASN A 28 -6.27 0.19 -8.07
CA ASN A 28 -5.28 0.73 -9.01
C ASN A 28 -5.50 2.21 -9.33
N MET A 29 -6.70 2.75 -9.10
CA MET A 29 -6.95 4.20 -9.21
C MET A 29 -6.40 4.99 -8.02
N VAL A 30 -6.38 4.40 -6.83
CA VAL A 30 -5.99 5.08 -5.58
C VAL A 30 -4.53 4.81 -5.21
N MET A 31 -4.03 3.59 -5.43
CA MET A 31 -2.70 3.15 -4.97
C MET A 31 -1.54 4.01 -5.50
N PRO A 32 -1.48 4.39 -6.80
CA PRO A 32 -0.43 5.28 -7.30
C PRO A 32 -0.45 6.68 -6.66
N ASN A 33 -1.59 7.06 -6.05
CA ASN A 33 -1.82 8.36 -5.45
C ASN A 33 -1.61 8.37 -3.92
N ILE A 34 -1.27 7.22 -3.30
CA ILE A 34 -1.01 7.10 -1.85
C ILE A 34 -0.03 8.17 -1.32
N PRO A 35 1.08 8.52 -2.00
CA PRO A 35 1.97 9.56 -1.51
C PRO A 35 1.27 10.91 -1.28
N ALA A 36 0.28 11.26 -2.09
CA ALA A 36 -0.50 12.48 -1.91
C ALA A 36 -1.43 12.41 -0.68
N PHE A 37 -2.04 11.25 -0.43
CA PHE A 37 -2.82 11.02 0.80
C PHE A 37 -1.95 11.09 2.05
N ILE A 38 -0.74 10.53 2.00
CA ILE A 38 0.23 10.58 3.10
C ILE A 38 0.65 12.02 3.38
N ALA A 39 1.03 12.78 2.34
CA ALA A 39 1.41 14.18 2.47
C ALA A 39 0.27 15.01 3.06
N TRP A 40 -0.96 14.85 2.54
CA TRP A 40 -2.14 15.48 3.09
C TRP A 40 -2.38 15.09 4.55
N GLY A 41 -2.23 13.81 4.88
CA GLY A 41 -2.38 13.28 6.24
C GLY A 41 -1.41 13.92 7.22
N PHE A 42 -0.13 14.07 6.88
CA PHE A 42 0.86 14.74 7.73
C PHE A 42 0.55 16.22 7.92
N ILE A 43 0.22 16.92 6.83
CA ILE A 43 -0.16 18.35 6.90
C ILE A 43 -1.36 18.51 7.82
N THR A 44 -2.36 17.64 7.69
CA THR A 44 -3.56 17.63 8.52
C THR A 44 -3.23 17.38 9.99
N ALA A 45 -2.38 16.39 10.29
CA ALA A 45 -2.00 16.06 11.66
C ALA A 45 -1.26 17.18 12.37
N LEU A 46 -0.37 17.86 11.64
CA LEU A 46 0.52 18.86 12.20
C LEU A 46 -0.17 20.21 12.34
N PHE A 47 -0.84 20.67 11.28
CA PHE A 47 -1.14 22.09 11.13
C PHE A 47 -2.58 22.48 11.36
N ILE A 48 -3.58 21.58 11.38
CA ILE A 48 -4.99 22.00 11.60
C ILE A 48 -5.21 22.59 13.00
N ALA A 49 -6.38 23.17 13.24
CA ALA A 49 -6.72 23.80 14.52
C ALA A 49 -6.63 22.84 15.74
N THR A 50 -6.76 21.54 15.53
CA THR A 50 -6.53 20.52 16.56
C THR A 50 -5.19 19.81 16.44
N GLY A 51 -4.33 20.23 15.50
CA GLY A 51 -3.08 19.57 15.13
C GLY A 51 -2.00 19.68 16.20
N TRP A 52 -0.97 18.84 16.07
CA TRP A 52 0.10 18.74 17.05
C TRP A 52 0.91 20.02 17.24
N LEU A 53 1.03 20.85 16.18
CA LEU A 53 1.79 22.09 16.23
C LEU A 53 0.92 23.32 16.53
N GLN A 54 -0.34 23.15 16.91
CA GLN A 54 -1.19 24.31 17.18
C GLN A 54 -0.74 25.08 18.44
N ASN A 55 -0.40 24.37 19.52
CA ASN A 55 -0.11 24.98 20.82
C ASN A 55 1.36 25.39 20.99
N THR A 56 2.18 25.31 19.95
CA THR A 56 3.62 25.65 20.01
C THR A 56 3.88 27.14 19.85
N GLY A 57 2.84 27.95 19.60
CA GLY A 57 2.97 29.39 19.31
C GLY A 57 3.43 29.67 17.87
N TRP A 58 3.60 28.64 17.04
CA TRP A 58 4.05 28.79 15.67
C TRP A 58 2.90 29.23 14.76
N ALA A 59 2.91 30.49 14.34
CA ALA A 59 1.84 31.08 13.52
C ALA A 59 1.63 30.38 12.16
N ILE A 60 2.62 29.59 11.71
CA ILE A 60 2.54 28.73 10.51
C ILE A 60 1.34 27.77 10.58
N SER A 61 0.96 27.28 11.75
CA SER A 61 -0.20 26.39 11.92
C SER A 61 -1.49 27.07 11.45
N GLY A 62 -1.70 28.35 11.81
CA GLY A 62 -2.84 29.13 11.34
C GLY A 62 -2.87 29.34 9.82
N ILE A 63 -1.70 29.51 9.22
CA ILE A 63 -1.58 29.71 7.76
C ILE A 63 -1.82 28.39 7.02
N LEU A 64 -1.06 27.34 7.32
CA LEU A 64 -1.10 26.07 6.58
C LEU A 64 -2.33 25.22 6.92
N GLY A 65 -2.80 25.29 8.16
CA GLY A 65 -4.02 24.63 8.62
C GLY A 65 -5.30 25.35 8.20
N GLY A 66 -5.20 26.58 7.72
CA GLY A 66 -6.31 27.31 7.10
C GLY A 66 -7.38 27.79 8.09
N PHE A 67 -7.02 28.18 9.31
CA PHE A 67 -7.92 28.78 10.30
C PHE A 67 -7.39 30.10 10.88
N GLY A 68 -6.18 30.50 10.50
CA GLY A 68 -5.55 31.72 10.99
C GLY A 68 -6.16 32.97 10.37
N ASP A 69 -6.27 34.03 11.18
CA ASP A 69 -6.68 35.36 10.75
C ASP A 69 -5.47 36.10 10.14
N GLN A 70 -5.62 36.54 8.89
CA GLN A 70 -4.60 37.26 8.15
C GLN A 70 -4.21 38.57 8.83
N ALA A 71 -5.16 39.29 9.41
CA ALA A 71 -4.89 40.57 10.07
C ALA A 71 -4.03 40.39 11.33
N LYS A 72 -4.16 39.24 12.00
CA LYS A 72 -3.39 38.92 13.22
C LYS A 72 -2.00 38.36 12.90
N ILE A 73 -1.88 37.54 11.85
CA ILE A 73 -0.62 36.87 11.51
C ILE A 73 0.25 37.74 10.58
N GLY A 74 -0.35 38.55 9.71
CA GLY A 74 0.36 39.52 8.86
C GLY A 74 1.08 38.95 7.64
N TRP A 75 0.89 37.67 7.28
CA TRP A 75 1.52 37.06 6.11
C TRP A 75 0.73 37.36 4.82
N SER A 76 1.32 38.14 3.91
CA SER A 76 0.65 38.62 2.70
C SER A 76 0.77 37.71 1.47
N GLY A 77 1.57 36.64 1.54
CA GLY A 77 1.86 35.77 0.39
C GLY A 77 0.93 34.56 0.21
N ALA A 78 -0.09 34.40 1.06
CA ALA A 78 -0.97 33.24 1.04
C ALA A 78 -2.41 33.63 0.67
N ALA A 79 -3.11 32.72 0.00
CA ALA A 79 -4.52 32.92 -0.36
C ALA A 79 -5.41 32.97 0.89
N THR A 80 -6.38 33.88 0.87
CA THR A 80 -7.35 34.08 1.94
C THR A 80 -8.77 34.09 1.41
N VAL A 81 -9.71 33.77 2.30
CA VAL A 81 -11.15 33.77 2.07
C VAL A 81 -11.85 34.43 3.26
N LEU A 82 -12.99 35.07 3.01
CA LEU A 82 -13.79 35.65 4.08
C LEU A 82 -14.38 34.54 4.95
N ALA A 83 -14.18 34.64 6.27
CA ALA A 83 -14.78 33.77 7.27
C ALA A 83 -15.43 34.62 8.37
N GLN A 84 -16.36 34.01 9.09
CA GLN A 84 -17.08 34.66 10.19
C GLN A 84 -16.85 33.88 11.48
N ASP A 85 -16.50 34.58 12.55
CA ASP A 85 -16.37 33.96 13.87
C ASP A 85 -17.75 33.81 14.57
N PRO A 86 -17.82 33.08 15.71
CA PRO A 86 -19.09 32.89 16.43
C PRO A 86 -19.76 34.18 16.92
N SER A 87 -19.04 35.30 16.97
CA SER A 87 -19.57 36.62 17.35
C SER A 87 -20.13 37.41 16.16
N GLY A 88 -20.05 36.85 14.95
CA GLY A 88 -20.50 37.51 13.73
C GLY A 88 -19.45 38.43 13.09
N HIS A 89 -18.26 38.53 13.67
CA HIS A 89 -17.18 39.33 13.11
C HIS A 89 -16.57 38.62 11.91
N THR A 90 -16.45 39.35 10.79
CA THR A 90 -15.90 38.83 9.54
C THR A 90 -14.41 39.16 9.45
N PHE A 91 -13.59 38.17 9.08
CA PHE A 91 -12.15 38.33 8.93
C PHE A 91 -11.63 37.56 7.70
N GLN A 92 -10.41 37.89 7.27
CA GLN A 92 -9.73 37.18 6.19
C GLN A 92 -9.02 35.95 6.77
N GLN A 93 -9.54 34.76 6.49
CA GLN A 93 -8.98 33.50 6.93
C GLN A 93 -8.07 32.92 5.85
N TYR A 94 -6.91 32.37 6.23
CA TYR A 94 -6.09 31.63 5.26
C TYR A 94 -6.83 30.40 4.74
N VAL A 95 -6.71 30.12 3.45
CA VAL A 95 -7.28 28.90 2.84
C VAL A 95 -6.59 27.64 3.36
N GLY A 96 -5.28 27.73 3.62
CA GLY A 96 -4.45 26.60 4.02
C GLY A 96 -4.26 25.55 2.92
N LEU A 97 -3.56 24.46 3.26
CA LEU A 97 -3.27 23.36 2.33
C LEU A 97 -4.29 22.21 2.44
N VAL A 98 -4.83 21.98 3.63
CA VAL A 98 -5.67 20.81 3.94
C VAL A 98 -6.93 20.78 3.09
N GLY A 99 -7.66 21.89 3.01
CA GLY A 99 -8.90 22.02 2.24
C GLY A 99 -8.70 21.84 0.73
N PRO A 100 -7.82 22.61 0.08
CA PRO A 100 -7.60 22.46 -1.36
C PRO A 100 -7.08 21.07 -1.77
N MET A 101 -6.23 20.45 -0.94
CA MET A 101 -5.72 19.12 -1.24
C MET A 101 -6.84 18.06 -1.24
N ILE A 102 -7.71 18.07 -0.22
CA ILE A 102 -8.77 17.07 -0.10
C ILE A 102 -9.92 17.29 -1.09
N THR A 103 -10.25 18.55 -1.39
CA THR A 103 -11.35 18.89 -2.30
C THR A 103 -10.94 18.78 -3.78
N TYR A 104 -9.72 19.18 -4.13
CA TYR A 104 -9.28 19.23 -5.53
C TYR A 104 -8.19 18.22 -5.86
N LEU A 105 -7.04 18.28 -5.17
CA LEU A 105 -5.85 17.52 -5.56
C LEU A 105 -6.12 16.01 -5.57
N LEU A 106 -6.62 15.46 -4.44
CA LEU A 106 -6.77 14.01 -4.30
C LEU A 106 -7.84 13.43 -5.25
N PRO A 107 -9.05 14.01 -5.38
CA PRO A 107 -10.03 13.53 -6.36
C PRO A 107 -9.53 13.64 -7.81
N LEU A 108 -8.88 14.74 -8.19
CA LEU A 108 -8.37 14.92 -9.57
C LEU A 108 -7.25 13.92 -9.90
N LEU A 109 -6.39 13.59 -8.94
CA LEU A 109 -5.37 12.55 -9.11
C LEU A 109 -6.00 11.18 -9.34
N ILE A 110 -7.05 10.83 -8.59
CA ILE A 110 -7.80 9.58 -8.78
C ILE A 110 -8.45 9.55 -10.17
N ALA A 111 -9.12 10.63 -10.56
CA ALA A 111 -9.77 10.73 -11.86
C ALA A 111 -8.78 10.60 -13.02
N ASN A 112 -7.62 11.26 -12.92
CA ASN A 112 -6.57 11.16 -13.92
C ASN A 112 -6.00 9.73 -14.01
N THR A 113 -5.76 9.05 -12.88
CA THR A 113 -5.30 7.66 -12.88
C THR A 113 -6.36 6.73 -13.49
N GLY A 114 -7.62 6.83 -13.09
CA GLY A 114 -8.71 6.03 -13.66
C GLY A 114 -8.94 6.29 -15.14
N GLY A 115 -8.85 7.55 -15.57
CA GLY A 115 -8.94 7.88 -16.99
C GLY A 115 -7.79 7.32 -17.80
N ARG A 116 -6.56 7.31 -17.26
CA ARG A 116 -5.39 6.69 -17.88
C ARG A 116 -5.51 5.18 -18.03
N MET A 117 -6.11 4.51 -17.05
CA MET A 117 -6.37 3.08 -17.12
C MET A 117 -7.31 2.69 -18.26
N VAL A 118 -8.21 3.59 -18.67
CA VAL A 118 -9.19 3.32 -19.74
C VAL A 118 -8.70 3.78 -21.12
N TYR A 119 -8.09 4.97 -21.20
CA TYR A 119 -7.72 5.59 -22.48
C TYR A 119 -6.47 6.47 -22.42
N GLY A 120 -5.45 6.03 -21.66
CA GLY A 120 -4.13 6.65 -21.62
C GLY A 120 -4.16 8.12 -21.19
N VAL A 121 -3.15 8.88 -21.62
CA VAL A 121 -2.97 10.28 -21.16
C VAL A 121 -4.19 11.15 -21.48
N ARG A 122 -4.77 11.03 -22.68
CA ARG A 122 -5.97 11.79 -23.07
C ARG A 122 -7.17 11.45 -22.18
N GLY A 123 -7.39 10.16 -21.91
CA GLY A 123 -8.43 9.73 -20.98
C GLY A 123 -8.25 10.32 -19.58
N GLY A 124 -7.01 10.39 -19.09
CA GLY A 124 -6.71 11.02 -17.80
C GLY A 124 -7.07 12.50 -17.74
N VAL A 125 -6.72 13.27 -18.78
CA VAL A 125 -7.04 14.70 -18.87
C VAL A 125 -8.55 14.94 -18.94
N VAL A 126 -9.26 14.23 -19.83
CA VAL A 126 -10.72 14.39 -19.97
C VAL A 126 -11.45 13.97 -18.71
N GLY A 127 -11.03 12.85 -18.09
CA GLY A 127 -11.55 12.40 -16.80
C GLY A 127 -11.37 13.42 -15.69
N ALA A 128 -10.22 14.09 -15.62
CA ALA A 128 -9.97 15.16 -14.66
C ALA A 128 -10.87 16.39 -14.90
N ILE A 129 -11.02 16.85 -16.14
CA ILE A 129 -11.91 17.97 -16.49
C ILE A 129 -13.37 17.65 -16.12
N ALA A 130 -13.82 16.44 -16.44
CA ALA A 130 -15.17 15.98 -16.13
C ALA A 130 -15.40 15.90 -14.61
N THR A 131 -14.39 15.45 -13.85
CA THR A 131 -14.43 15.36 -12.38
C THR A 131 -14.51 16.74 -11.73
N MET A 132 -13.91 17.77 -12.32
CA MET A 132 -14.03 19.14 -11.81
C MET A 132 -15.50 19.59 -11.73
N GLY A 133 -16.33 19.17 -12.69
CA GLY A 133 -17.77 19.45 -12.68
C GLY A 133 -18.47 18.86 -11.46
N VAL A 134 -18.09 17.64 -11.06
CA VAL A 134 -18.65 17.00 -9.85
C VAL A 134 -18.14 17.68 -8.58
N ILE A 135 -16.85 18.04 -8.54
CA ILE A 135 -16.26 18.72 -7.37
C ILE A 135 -16.95 20.07 -7.11
N VAL A 136 -17.14 20.89 -8.14
CA VAL A 136 -17.80 22.21 -7.98
C VAL A 136 -19.30 22.08 -7.76
N GLY A 137 -19.91 20.98 -8.23
CA GLY A 137 -21.33 20.70 -8.03
C GLY A 137 -21.70 20.20 -6.64
N SER A 138 -20.76 20.16 -5.69
CA SER A 138 -20.96 19.56 -4.37
C SER A 138 -20.18 20.26 -3.27
N ASN A 139 -20.69 20.12 -2.04
CA ASN A 139 -20.01 20.61 -0.83
C ASN A 139 -19.18 19.54 -0.10
N ILE A 140 -19.23 18.28 -0.54
CA ILE A 140 -18.42 17.19 0.00
C ILE A 140 -17.26 16.82 -0.95
N PRO A 141 -16.11 16.32 -0.44
CA PRO A 141 -15.02 15.84 -1.27
C PRO A 141 -15.42 14.69 -2.20
N MET A 142 -15.25 14.88 -3.51
CA MET A 142 -15.81 14.00 -4.55
C MET A 142 -14.93 12.82 -4.95
N PHE A 143 -14.52 11.99 -3.99
CA PHE A 143 -13.74 10.77 -4.25
C PHE A 143 -14.53 9.74 -5.07
N ILE A 144 -15.78 9.44 -4.68
CA ILE A 144 -16.67 8.53 -5.42
C ILE A 144 -16.98 9.12 -6.81
N GLY A 145 -17.26 10.43 -6.87
CA GLY A 145 -17.44 11.16 -8.11
C GLY A 145 -16.25 11.03 -9.05
N ALA A 146 -15.02 11.19 -8.55
CA ALA A 146 -13.79 11.00 -9.32
C ALA A 146 -13.60 9.56 -9.80
N MET A 147 -13.92 8.57 -8.95
CA MET A 147 -13.85 7.15 -9.30
C MET A 147 -14.81 6.77 -10.44
N ILE A 148 -15.93 7.47 -10.56
CA ILE A 148 -16.90 7.30 -11.65
C ILE A 148 -16.45 8.10 -12.88
N MET A 149 -16.19 9.40 -12.71
CA MET A 149 -15.98 10.33 -13.82
C MET A 149 -14.66 10.15 -14.54
N GLY A 150 -13.59 9.71 -13.85
CA GLY A 150 -12.30 9.42 -14.48
C GLY A 150 -12.42 8.38 -15.59
N PRO A 151 -12.81 7.13 -15.27
CA PRO A 151 -13.03 6.07 -16.24
C PRO A 151 -14.13 6.39 -17.26
N LEU A 152 -15.26 6.96 -16.81
CA LEU A 152 -16.38 7.31 -17.69
C LEU A 152 -15.98 8.34 -18.73
N GLY A 153 -15.30 9.42 -18.32
CA GLY A 153 -14.87 10.48 -19.24
C GLY A 153 -13.85 9.97 -20.25
N ALA A 154 -12.92 9.11 -19.82
CA ALA A 154 -12.00 8.43 -20.72
C ALA A 154 -12.70 7.47 -21.69
N TRP A 155 -13.72 6.74 -21.24
CA TRP A 155 -14.50 5.85 -22.10
C TRP A 155 -15.27 6.64 -23.16
N VAL A 156 -15.93 7.74 -22.79
CA VAL A 156 -16.61 8.63 -23.74
C VAL A 156 -15.62 9.19 -24.75
N MET A 157 -14.45 9.64 -24.29
CA MET A 157 -13.40 10.13 -25.17
C MET A 157 -12.94 9.07 -26.18
N LYS A 158 -12.78 7.82 -25.73
CA LYS A 158 -12.44 6.69 -26.59
C LYS A 158 -13.49 6.46 -27.69
N GLN A 159 -14.78 6.61 -27.36
CA GLN A 159 -15.84 6.49 -28.37
C GLN A 159 -15.81 7.64 -29.37
N VAL A 160 -15.56 8.87 -28.89
CA VAL A 160 -15.48 10.04 -29.76
C VAL A 160 -14.32 9.92 -30.73
N ASP A 161 -13.13 9.56 -30.27
CA ASP A 161 -11.95 9.39 -31.14
C ASP A 161 -12.17 8.34 -32.22
N ARG A 162 -12.86 7.24 -31.90
CA ARG A 162 -13.21 6.18 -32.85
C ARG A 162 -14.02 6.69 -34.06
N ILE A 163 -14.76 7.79 -33.91
CA ILE A 163 -15.53 8.40 -35.01
C ILE A 163 -14.59 9.06 -36.05
N TRP A 164 -13.45 9.58 -35.60
CA TRP A 164 -12.50 10.38 -36.38
C TRP A 164 -11.23 9.62 -36.77
N GLU A 165 -11.03 8.40 -36.24
CA GLU A 165 -9.91 7.52 -36.60
C GLU A 165 -9.78 7.37 -38.12
N GLY A 166 -8.58 7.63 -38.64
CA GLY A 166 -8.26 7.53 -40.07
C GLY A 166 -8.87 8.60 -40.97
N LYS A 167 -9.64 9.55 -40.42
CA LYS A 167 -10.29 10.63 -41.20
C LYS A 167 -9.59 11.97 -41.11
N ILE A 168 -8.65 12.13 -40.18
CA ILE A 168 -7.96 13.40 -39.93
C ILE A 168 -6.72 13.46 -40.83
N LYS A 169 -6.55 14.59 -41.54
CA LYS A 169 -5.36 14.83 -42.35
C LYS A 169 -4.13 14.98 -41.45
N ALA A 170 -3.00 14.44 -41.89
CA ALA A 170 -1.71 14.61 -41.24
C ALA A 170 -1.43 16.11 -40.97
N GLY A 171 -0.95 16.42 -39.76
CA GLY A 171 -0.71 17.79 -39.29
C GLY A 171 -1.89 18.46 -38.58
N PHE A 172 -3.14 18.04 -38.84
CA PHE A 172 -4.33 18.52 -38.11
C PHE A 172 -4.70 17.65 -36.90
N GLU A 173 -4.07 16.47 -36.77
CA GLU A 173 -4.35 15.51 -35.70
C GLU A 173 -4.24 16.12 -34.31
N MET A 174 -3.17 16.86 -34.01
CA MET A 174 -2.99 17.47 -32.69
C MET A 174 -4.08 18.52 -32.39
N LEU A 175 -4.48 19.30 -33.39
CA LEU A 175 -5.53 20.30 -33.25
C LEU A 175 -6.88 19.63 -32.95
N VAL A 176 -7.28 18.66 -33.77
CA VAL A 176 -8.54 17.92 -33.60
C VAL A 176 -8.52 17.16 -32.28
N ASN A 177 -7.39 16.55 -31.91
CA ASN A 177 -7.26 15.79 -30.68
C ASN A 177 -7.43 16.65 -29.42
N ASN A 178 -6.84 17.84 -29.41
CA ASN A 178 -6.95 18.76 -28.28
C ASN A 178 -8.33 19.42 -28.20
N PHE A 179 -8.88 19.89 -29.33
CA PHE A 179 -10.21 20.51 -29.35
C PHE A 179 -11.32 19.52 -29.00
N SER A 180 -11.27 18.29 -29.54
CA SER A 180 -12.26 17.25 -29.20
C SER A 180 -12.20 16.89 -27.72
N ALA A 181 -11.00 16.70 -27.16
CA ALA A 181 -10.83 16.43 -25.73
C ALA A 181 -11.34 17.59 -24.86
N GLY A 182 -11.08 18.85 -25.26
CA GLY A 182 -11.59 20.03 -24.59
C GLY A 182 -13.12 20.14 -24.62
N ILE A 183 -13.75 19.95 -25.78
CA ILE A 183 -15.22 20.02 -25.94
C ILE A 183 -15.89 18.88 -25.17
N VAL A 184 -15.40 17.65 -25.31
CA VAL A 184 -15.94 16.49 -24.59
C VAL A 184 -15.76 16.68 -23.09
N GLY A 185 -14.58 17.11 -22.63
CA GLY A 185 -14.32 17.43 -21.24
C GLY A 185 -15.28 18.48 -20.69
N MET A 186 -15.50 19.58 -21.43
CA MET A 186 -16.44 20.63 -21.05
C MET A 186 -17.86 20.10 -20.90
N LEU A 187 -18.38 19.39 -21.91
CA LEU A 187 -19.74 18.84 -21.89
C LEU A 187 -19.93 17.83 -20.75
N LEU A 188 -18.95 16.96 -20.53
CA LEU A 188 -18.98 16.01 -19.42
C LEU A 188 -18.93 16.73 -18.07
N SER A 189 -18.12 17.79 -17.93
CA SER A 189 -18.04 18.58 -16.70
C SER A 189 -19.38 19.22 -16.35
N ILE A 190 -20.04 19.85 -17.32
CA ILE A 190 -21.39 20.44 -17.14
C ILE A 190 -22.41 19.34 -16.79
N GLY A 191 -22.40 18.23 -17.52
CA GLY A 191 -23.30 17.10 -17.24
C GLY A 191 -23.07 16.49 -15.86
N ALA A 192 -21.81 16.42 -15.43
CA ALA A 192 -21.45 15.86 -14.15
C ALA A 192 -21.82 16.78 -12.98
N PHE A 193 -21.76 18.11 -13.17
CA PHE A 193 -22.24 19.11 -12.22
C PHE A 193 -23.73 18.93 -11.91
N PHE A 194 -24.59 18.86 -12.94
CA PHE A 194 -26.04 18.79 -12.75
C PHE A 194 -26.57 17.37 -12.52
N GLY A 195 -25.85 16.34 -12.97
CA GLY A 195 -26.31 14.95 -12.92
C GLY A 195 -25.60 14.11 -11.87
N ILE A 196 -24.27 14.03 -11.96
CA ILE A 196 -23.49 13.09 -11.15
C ILE A 196 -23.26 13.61 -9.72
N ALA A 197 -23.02 14.92 -9.55
CA ALA A 197 -22.83 15.51 -8.22
C ALA A 197 -24.03 15.25 -7.29
N PRO A 198 -25.28 15.60 -7.63
CA PRO A 198 -26.42 15.35 -6.75
C PRO A 198 -26.68 13.86 -6.52
N LEU A 199 -26.41 13.01 -7.53
CA LEU A 199 -26.52 11.56 -7.39
C LEU A 199 -25.52 11.02 -6.35
N VAL A 200 -24.27 11.46 -6.42
CA VAL A 200 -23.22 11.03 -5.48
C VAL A 200 -23.48 11.59 -4.08
N GLU A 201 -23.90 12.84 -3.95
CA GLU A 201 -24.30 13.41 -2.64
C GLU A 201 -25.45 12.61 -2.01
N TRP A 202 -26.48 12.28 -2.79
CA TRP A 202 -27.59 11.45 -2.33
C TRP A 202 -27.10 10.07 -1.86
N LEU A 203 -26.25 9.41 -2.66
CA LEU A 203 -25.68 8.10 -2.29
C LEU A 203 -24.83 8.19 -1.02
N SER A 204 -23.96 9.20 -0.91
CA SER A 204 -23.15 9.44 0.29
C SER A 204 -24.01 9.68 1.51
N SER A 205 -25.10 10.45 1.39
CA SER A 205 -26.02 10.70 2.51
C SER A 205 -26.65 9.40 3.04
N ILE A 206 -27.03 8.47 2.16
CA ILE A 206 -27.58 7.16 2.54
C ILE A 206 -26.53 6.34 3.29
N LEU A 207 -25.31 6.28 2.75
CA LEU A 207 -24.20 5.53 3.36
C LEU A 207 -23.82 6.11 4.72
N SER A 208 -23.68 7.44 4.83
CA SER A 208 -23.40 8.14 6.07
C SER A 208 -24.50 7.91 7.11
N ASN A 209 -25.78 7.93 6.71
CA ASN A 209 -26.89 7.62 7.60
C ASN A 209 -26.88 6.16 8.08
N ALA A 210 -26.58 5.21 7.19
CA ALA A 210 -26.47 3.80 7.56
C ALA A 210 -25.32 3.56 8.55
N VAL A 211 -24.16 4.19 8.34
CA VAL A 211 -23.03 4.14 9.27
C VAL A 211 -23.40 4.77 10.61
N ASN A 212 -24.00 5.96 10.61
CA ASN A 212 -24.45 6.62 11.84
C ASN A 212 -25.44 5.74 12.61
N TRP A 213 -26.39 5.10 11.93
CA TRP A 213 -27.31 4.15 12.55
C TRP A 213 -26.56 2.97 13.18
N LEU A 214 -25.57 2.37 12.50
CA LEU A 214 -24.76 1.29 13.06
C LEU A 214 -23.98 1.73 14.31
N VAL A 215 -23.48 2.96 14.34
CA VAL A 215 -22.80 3.54 15.50
C VAL A 215 -23.80 3.73 16.65
N THR A 216 -24.92 4.40 16.41
CA THR A 216 -25.92 4.67 17.46
C THR A 216 -26.55 3.39 17.99
N ALA A 217 -26.79 2.39 17.14
CA ALA A 217 -27.30 1.08 17.53
C ALA A 217 -26.23 0.18 18.20
N HIS A 218 -24.97 0.64 18.33
CA HIS A 218 -23.83 -0.11 18.86
C HIS A 218 -23.56 -1.41 18.07
N LEU A 219 -23.96 -1.44 16.80
CA LEU A 219 -23.81 -2.58 15.90
C LEU A 219 -22.53 -2.49 15.06
N LEU A 220 -21.83 -1.35 15.06
CA LEU A 220 -20.60 -1.17 14.31
C LEU A 220 -19.53 -2.26 14.56
N PRO A 221 -19.35 -2.82 15.77
CA PRO A 221 -18.43 -3.94 15.98
C PRO A 221 -18.66 -5.11 15.02
N PHE A 222 -19.92 -5.40 14.65
CA PHE A 222 -20.25 -6.49 13.73
C PHE A 222 -19.77 -6.26 12.30
N ALA A 223 -19.33 -5.05 11.94
CA ALA A 223 -18.68 -4.79 10.66
C ALA A 223 -17.43 -5.68 10.46
N SER A 224 -16.75 -6.08 11.54
CA SER A 224 -15.61 -7.01 11.48
C SER A 224 -15.95 -8.39 10.92
N LEU A 225 -17.22 -8.83 10.96
CA LEU A 225 -17.65 -10.08 10.31
C LEU A 225 -17.48 -10.04 8.79
N LEU A 226 -17.53 -8.85 8.18
CA LEU A 226 -17.33 -8.65 6.76
C LEU A 226 -15.91 -8.18 6.45
N ILE A 227 -15.39 -7.25 7.25
CA ILE A 227 -14.10 -6.61 7.01
C ILE A 227 -12.95 -7.60 7.17
N GLU A 228 -12.88 -8.35 8.27
CA GLU A 228 -11.72 -9.21 8.54
C GLU A 228 -11.57 -10.37 7.54
N PRO A 229 -12.65 -11.11 7.17
CA PRO A 229 -12.55 -12.06 6.07
C PRO A 229 -12.26 -11.38 4.72
N GLY A 230 -12.85 -10.21 4.47
CA GLY A 230 -12.60 -9.42 3.28
C GLY A 230 -11.12 -9.05 3.13
N LYS A 231 -10.46 -8.65 4.21
CA LYS A 231 -9.02 -8.35 4.24
C LYS A 231 -8.18 -9.55 3.80
N VAL A 232 -8.39 -10.71 4.44
CA VAL A 232 -7.66 -11.95 4.12
C VAL A 232 -7.89 -12.40 2.67
N LEU A 233 -9.05 -12.07 2.11
CA LEU A 233 -9.40 -12.33 0.70
C LEU A 233 -8.95 -11.22 -0.27
N PHE A 234 -8.10 -10.29 0.18
CA PHE A 234 -7.56 -9.18 -0.62
C PHE A 234 -8.60 -8.19 -1.13
N LEU A 235 -9.72 -8.07 -0.42
CA LEU A 235 -10.73 -7.04 -0.64
C LEU A 235 -10.47 -5.78 0.21
N ASN A 236 -9.38 -5.75 0.97
CA ASN A 236 -9.00 -4.62 1.82
C ASN A 236 -8.91 -3.30 1.04
N ASN A 237 -8.32 -3.33 -0.16
CA ASN A 237 -8.20 -2.12 -0.98
C ASN A 237 -9.57 -1.60 -1.44
N ALA A 238 -10.50 -2.49 -1.79
CA ALA A 238 -11.84 -2.10 -2.21
C ALA A 238 -12.66 -1.56 -1.03
N ILE A 239 -12.55 -2.20 0.13
CA ILE A 239 -13.24 -1.80 1.37
C ILE A 239 -12.68 -0.46 1.85
N ASN A 240 -11.35 -0.35 1.98
CA ASN A 240 -10.70 0.83 2.54
C ASN A 240 -10.76 2.01 1.57
N HIS A 241 -10.14 1.90 0.40
CA HIS A 241 -10.04 3.03 -0.53
C HIS A 241 -11.32 3.29 -1.32
N GLY A 242 -12.15 2.27 -1.55
CA GLY A 242 -13.40 2.42 -2.29
C GLY A 242 -14.56 2.95 -1.44
N VAL A 243 -14.62 2.62 -0.15
CA VAL A 243 -15.78 2.92 0.71
C VAL A 243 -15.41 3.66 1.98
N LEU A 244 -14.55 3.09 2.84
CA LEU A 244 -14.31 3.62 4.18
C LEU A 244 -13.54 4.95 4.18
N THR A 245 -12.53 5.10 3.32
CA THR A 245 -11.71 6.31 3.24
C THR A 245 -12.52 7.53 2.80
N PRO A 246 -13.29 7.48 1.69
CA PRO A 246 -14.16 8.59 1.29
C PRO A 246 -15.15 9.01 2.39
N LEU A 247 -15.87 8.04 2.98
CA LEU A 247 -16.84 8.31 4.03
C LEU A 247 -16.17 8.84 5.31
N GLY A 248 -15.02 8.28 5.67
CA GLY A 248 -14.25 8.71 6.84
C GLY A 248 -13.71 10.12 6.67
N ILE A 249 -13.34 10.52 5.44
CA ILE A 249 -12.93 11.88 5.12
C ILE A 249 -14.07 12.86 5.34
N GLU A 250 -15.26 12.56 4.80
CA GLU A 250 -16.45 13.40 4.99
C GLU A 250 -16.78 13.57 6.48
N GLN A 251 -16.77 12.46 7.22
CA GLN A 251 -17.01 12.48 8.66
C GLN A 251 -15.92 13.27 9.42
N ALA A 252 -14.65 13.10 9.06
CA ALA A 252 -13.55 13.80 9.71
C ALA A 252 -13.53 15.31 9.43
N GLN A 253 -14.02 15.75 8.27
CA GLN A 253 -14.22 17.18 8.00
C GLN A 253 -15.27 17.80 8.93
N GLN A 254 -16.36 17.09 9.19
CA GLN A 254 -17.45 17.59 10.03
C GLN A 254 -17.16 17.45 11.53
N GLN A 255 -16.56 16.33 11.95
CA GLN A 255 -16.40 15.95 13.36
C GLN A 255 -14.95 16.03 13.86
N GLY A 256 -14.00 16.39 12.98
CA GLY A 256 -12.55 16.44 13.26
C GLY A 256 -11.87 15.06 13.35
N LYS A 257 -12.64 13.97 13.30
CA LYS A 257 -12.16 12.58 13.33
C LYS A 257 -13.19 11.63 12.73
N SER A 258 -12.74 10.44 12.33
CA SER A 258 -13.62 9.34 11.95
C SER A 258 -13.11 8.00 12.49
N ILE A 259 -14.04 7.21 13.03
CA ILE A 259 -13.80 5.81 13.42
C ILE A 259 -13.57 4.91 12.20
N LEU A 260 -14.11 5.27 11.02
CA LEU A 260 -14.02 4.47 9.80
C LEU A 260 -12.58 4.25 9.33
N PHE A 261 -11.68 5.18 9.65
CA PHE A 261 -10.25 5.00 9.37
C PHE A 261 -9.60 3.90 10.21
N LEU A 262 -10.16 3.55 11.38
CA LEU A 262 -9.62 2.49 12.25
C LEU A 262 -10.18 1.10 11.93
N LEU A 263 -11.33 1.04 11.24
CA LEU A 263 -12.00 -0.23 10.93
C LEU A 263 -11.12 -1.18 10.13
N GLU A 264 -10.23 -0.66 9.29
CA GLU A 264 -9.27 -1.46 8.52
C GLU A 264 -7.83 -1.26 9.02
N ALA A 265 -7.46 -0.04 9.44
CA ALA A 265 -6.07 0.29 9.78
C ALA A 265 -5.61 -0.20 11.17
N ASN A 266 -6.52 -0.64 12.06
CA ASN A 266 -6.12 -1.11 13.39
C ASN A 266 -5.17 -2.32 13.29
N PRO A 267 -3.89 -2.22 13.71
CA PRO A 267 -2.94 -3.31 13.57
C PRO A 267 -3.11 -4.41 14.63
N GLY A 268 -3.93 -4.19 15.66
CA GLY A 268 -4.12 -5.10 16.80
C GLY A 268 -4.51 -6.53 16.43
N PRO A 269 -5.56 -6.77 15.61
CA PRO A 269 -6.00 -8.13 15.28
C PRO A 269 -4.90 -8.98 14.61
N GLY A 270 -4.20 -8.41 13.62
CA GLY A 270 -3.10 -9.08 12.93
C GLY A 270 -1.90 -9.33 13.85
N PHE A 271 -1.55 -8.33 14.68
CA PHE A 271 -0.46 -8.43 15.63
C PHE A 271 -0.69 -9.55 16.65
N GLY A 272 -1.89 -9.63 17.24
CA GLY A 272 -2.20 -10.69 18.21
C GLY A 272 -2.15 -12.10 17.61
N ILE A 273 -2.61 -12.27 16.36
CA ILE A 273 -2.46 -13.53 15.63
C ILE A 273 -0.99 -13.90 15.46
N LEU A 274 -0.16 -12.96 15.00
CA LEU A 274 1.26 -13.21 14.75
C LEU A 274 2.00 -13.54 16.05
N ILE A 275 1.73 -12.84 17.15
CA ILE A 275 2.29 -13.19 18.47
C ILE A 275 1.85 -14.59 18.92
N ALA A 276 0.60 -15.00 18.63
CA ALA A 276 0.15 -16.36 18.94
C ALA A 276 0.93 -17.42 18.14
N TYR A 277 1.22 -17.16 16.86
CA TYR A 277 2.06 -18.03 16.04
C TYR A 277 3.52 -18.07 16.52
N SER A 278 4.09 -16.94 16.95
CA SER A 278 5.45 -16.88 17.52
C SER A 278 5.62 -17.79 18.73
N ILE A 279 4.58 -17.97 19.54
CA ILE A 279 4.63 -18.79 20.76
C ILE A 279 4.18 -20.23 20.50
N PHE A 280 3.00 -20.39 19.88
CA PHE A 280 2.27 -21.66 19.77
C PHE A 280 2.24 -22.26 18.35
N GLY A 281 2.77 -21.56 17.35
CA GLY A 281 2.91 -22.06 15.99
C GLY A 281 3.83 -23.28 15.90
N LEU A 282 3.93 -23.84 14.71
CA LEU A 282 4.79 -24.98 14.39
C LEU A 282 5.65 -24.65 13.16
N GLY A 283 6.85 -25.23 13.11
CA GLY A 283 7.77 -25.12 11.96
C GLY A 283 8.09 -23.69 11.56
N ILE A 284 8.15 -23.45 10.25
CA ILE A 284 8.50 -22.16 9.63
C ILE A 284 7.56 -21.06 10.13
N ALA A 285 6.26 -21.32 10.21
CA ALA A 285 5.28 -20.33 10.69
C ALA A 285 5.54 -19.87 12.14
N LYS A 286 6.21 -20.66 12.98
CA LYS A 286 6.66 -20.19 14.30
C LYS A 286 7.91 -19.31 14.20
N ALA A 287 8.86 -19.71 13.36
CA ALA A 287 10.14 -19.02 13.19
C ALA A 287 9.98 -17.64 12.52
N SER A 288 9.11 -17.55 11.51
CA SER A 288 8.88 -16.32 10.72
C SER A 288 7.91 -15.32 11.39
N ALA A 289 7.06 -15.77 12.30
CA ALA A 289 6.01 -14.94 12.90
C ALA A 289 6.50 -13.70 13.68
N PRO A 290 7.62 -13.73 14.44
CA PRO A 290 8.15 -12.54 15.12
C PRO A 290 8.56 -11.44 14.14
N GLY A 291 9.24 -11.79 13.04
CA GLY A 291 9.63 -10.86 11.98
C GLY A 291 8.40 -10.27 11.29
N ALA A 292 7.44 -11.13 10.94
CA ALA A 292 6.16 -10.70 10.37
C ALA A 292 5.40 -9.76 11.32
N ALA A 293 5.42 -9.99 12.64
CA ALA A 293 4.74 -9.15 13.63
C ALA A 293 5.31 -7.73 13.64
N LEU A 294 6.63 -7.59 13.55
CA LEU A 294 7.28 -6.29 13.48
C LEU A 294 6.91 -5.54 12.21
N ILE A 295 7.00 -6.20 11.04
CA ILE A 295 6.67 -5.60 9.75
C ILE A 295 5.19 -5.21 9.67
N GLN A 296 4.30 -6.05 10.22
CA GLN A 296 2.86 -5.75 10.27
C GLN A 296 2.57 -4.55 11.17
N PHE A 297 3.06 -4.58 12.41
CA PHE A 297 2.67 -3.63 13.44
C PHE A 297 3.33 -2.26 13.25
N VAL A 298 4.64 -2.26 12.97
CA VAL A 298 5.45 -1.04 12.80
C VAL A 298 5.51 -0.61 11.34
N GLY A 299 5.65 -1.55 10.41
CA GLY A 299 5.66 -1.26 8.97
C GLY A 299 4.27 -0.98 8.39
N GLY A 300 3.21 -1.47 9.04
CA GLY A 300 1.82 -1.24 8.61
C GLY A 300 1.42 -2.02 7.37
N ILE A 301 2.13 -3.12 7.07
CA ILE A 301 1.82 -4.03 5.96
C ILE A 301 0.92 -5.14 6.53
N HIS A 302 -0.39 -4.95 6.41
CA HIS A 302 -1.39 -5.86 6.97
C HIS A 302 -1.46 -7.18 6.21
N GLU A 303 -1.05 -7.19 4.95
CA GLU A 303 -1.05 -8.38 4.11
C GLU A 303 -0.16 -9.51 4.64
N ILE A 304 0.81 -9.16 5.50
CA ILE A 304 1.83 -10.11 5.98
C ILE A 304 1.28 -11.16 6.95
N TYR A 305 0.15 -10.92 7.62
CA TYR A 305 -0.47 -11.92 8.48
C TYR A 305 -1.48 -12.81 7.73
N PHE A 306 -1.87 -12.46 6.50
CA PHE A 306 -2.88 -13.21 5.75
C PHE A 306 -2.46 -14.66 5.44
N PRO A 307 -1.20 -14.96 5.06
CA PRO A 307 -0.76 -16.35 4.89
C PRO A 307 -1.01 -17.20 6.14
N TYR A 308 -0.75 -16.67 7.33
CA TYR A 308 -0.97 -17.37 8.60
C TYR A 308 -2.45 -17.71 8.81
N VAL A 309 -3.36 -16.82 8.40
CA VAL A 309 -4.80 -17.10 8.43
C VAL A 309 -5.19 -18.14 7.37
N LEU A 310 -4.63 -18.07 6.16
CA LEU A 310 -4.92 -19.01 5.08
C LEU A 310 -4.42 -20.43 5.37
N MET A 311 -3.28 -20.58 6.05
CA MET A 311 -2.78 -21.88 6.53
C MET A 311 -3.77 -22.58 7.44
N LYS A 312 -4.48 -21.81 8.27
CA LYS A 312 -5.49 -22.33 9.20
C LYS A 312 -6.70 -21.40 9.22
N PRO A 313 -7.66 -21.57 8.28
CA PRO A 313 -8.77 -20.63 8.09
C PRO A 313 -9.59 -20.31 9.33
N MET A 314 -9.66 -21.21 10.31
CA MET A 314 -10.31 -20.96 11.61
C MET A 314 -9.71 -19.78 12.38
N ILE A 315 -8.44 -19.43 12.14
CA ILE A 315 -7.78 -18.25 12.72
C ILE A 315 -8.49 -16.95 12.32
N VAL A 316 -9.28 -16.92 11.23
CA VAL A 316 -10.08 -15.75 10.87
C VAL A 316 -11.04 -15.33 11.99
N ILE A 317 -11.49 -16.28 12.83
CA ILE A 317 -12.33 -15.99 14.00
C ILE A 317 -11.58 -15.11 15.01
N ALA A 318 -10.28 -15.33 15.18
CA ALA A 318 -9.44 -14.49 16.03
C ALA A 318 -9.33 -13.06 15.49
N ALA A 319 -9.19 -12.91 14.16
CA ALA A 319 -9.20 -11.61 13.50
C ALA A 319 -10.54 -10.89 13.72
N ILE A 320 -11.66 -11.58 13.44
CA ILE A 320 -13.02 -11.06 13.64
C ILE A 320 -13.22 -10.58 15.07
N LEU A 321 -12.98 -11.43 16.08
CA LEU A 321 -13.23 -11.08 17.48
C LEU A 321 -12.29 -9.98 17.99
N GLY A 322 -11.04 -10.00 17.54
CA GLY A 322 -10.09 -8.91 17.80
C GLY A 322 -10.57 -7.59 17.21
N GLY A 323 -10.98 -7.59 15.93
CA GLY A 323 -11.54 -6.43 15.24
C GLY A 323 -12.80 -5.89 15.92
N MET A 324 -13.75 -6.78 16.27
CA MET A 324 -14.97 -6.44 17.00
C MET A 324 -14.64 -5.72 18.31
N THR A 325 -13.65 -6.23 19.05
CA THR A 325 -13.21 -5.67 20.33
C THR A 325 -12.59 -4.28 20.13
N GLY A 326 -11.70 -4.13 19.15
CA GLY A 326 -11.12 -2.83 18.80
C GLY A 326 -12.19 -1.79 18.42
N ILE A 327 -13.16 -2.17 17.58
CA ILE A 327 -14.25 -1.27 17.20
C ILE A 327 -15.13 -0.92 18.41
N ALA A 328 -15.48 -1.90 19.25
CA ALA A 328 -16.30 -1.67 20.44
C ALA A 328 -15.63 -0.69 21.43
N ILE A 329 -14.31 -0.82 21.64
CA ILE A 329 -13.54 0.13 22.44
C ILE A 329 -13.59 1.53 21.80
N ASN A 330 -13.38 1.62 20.48
CA ASN A 330 -13.42 2.93 19.81
C ASN A 330 -14.80 3.60 19.85
N VAL A 331 -15.89 2.84 19.72
CA VAL A 331 -17.26 3.34 19.89
C VAL A 331 -17.46 3.86 21.32
N THR A 332 -17.03 3.09 22.33
CA THR A 332 -17.17 3.44 23.75
C THR A 332 -16.41 4.71 24.13
N PHE A 333 -15.19 4.88 23.61
CA PHE A 333 -14.36 6.06 23.86
C PHE A 333 -14.61 7.21 22.87
N ASN A 334 -15.53 7.03 21.92
CA ASN A 334 -15.76 7.93 20.80
C ASN A 334 -14.44 8.32 20.11
N SER A 335 -13.55 7.35 19.85
CA SER A 335 -12.23 7.59 19.25
C SER A 335 -12.21 7.34 17.75
N GLY A 336 -11.34 8.07 17.05
CA GLY A 336 -11.17 8.01 15.60
C GLY A 336 -9.87 8.68 15.17
N LEU A 337 -9.59 8.70 13.86
CA LEU A 337 -8.41 9.35 13.28
C LEU A 337 -8.81 10.62 12.52
N ARG A 338 -7.89 11.59 12.40
CA ARG A 338 -8.08 12.81 11.59
C ARG A 338 -8.03 12.54 10.09
N ALA A 339 -7.34 11.48 9.69
CA ALA A 339 -7.10 11.09 8.32
C ALA A 339 -6.78 9.59 8.25
N PRO A 340 -6.85 8.95 7.07
CA PRO A 340 -6.44 7.56 6.90
C PRO A 340 -4.99 7.34 7.35
N ALA A 341 -4.74 6.23 8.04
CA ALA A 341 -3.39 5.78 8.35
C ALA A 341 -2.85 4.95 7.18
N SER A 342 -1.83 5.47 6.48
CA SER A 342 -1.17 4.78 5.37
C SER A 342 0.35 4.95 5.46
N PRO A 343 1.13 3.86 5.54
CA PRO A 343 0.71 2.49 5.83
C PRO A 343 -0.09 2.38 7.13
N GLY A 344 -0.84 1.29 7.32
CA GLY A 344 -1.67 1.06 8.52
C GLY A 344 -0.88 0.73 9.78
N SER A 345 0.27 1.36 9.99
CA SER A 345 1.16 1.09 11.12
C SER A 345 0.66 1.73 12.41
N ILE A 346 1.10 1.20 13.55
CA ILE A 346 0.83 1.84 14.85
C ILE A 346 1.33 3.29 14.90
N ILE A 347 2.46 3.57 14.23
CA ILE A 347 3.03 4.92 14.18
C ILE A 347 2.07 5.85 13.44
N ALA A 348 1.60 5.46 12.26
CA ALA A 348 0.65 6.25 11.48
C ALA A 348 -0.68 6.41 12.25
N VAL A 349 -1.20 5.34 12.84
CA VAL A 349 -2.42 5.37 13.65
C VAL A 349 -2.31 6.36 14.82
N LEU A 350 -1.19 6.38 15.55
CA LEU A 350 -0.99 7.30 16.68
C LEU A 350 -0.77 8.74 16.23
N ILE A 351 -0.03 8.99 15.15
CA ILE A 351 0.17 10.35 14.60
C ILE A 351 -1.16 10.96 14.16
N GLN A 352 -2.01 10.16 13.51
CA GLN A 352 -3.33 10.60 13.02
C GLN A 352 -4.38 10.66 14.13
N SER A 353 -4.10 10.12 15.32
CA SER A 353 -5.01 10.19 16.45
C SER A 353 -5.03 11.61 17.04
N PRO A 354 -6.20 12.25 17.15
CA PRO A 354 -6.32 13.46 17.94
C PRO A 354 -6.09 13.18 19.41
N ALA A 355 -5.63 14.19 20.15
CA ALA A 355 -5.29 14.07 21.57
C ALA A 355 -6.45 13.47 22.40
N SER A 356 -7.70 13.84 22.07
CA SER A 356 -8.92 13.31 22.70
C SER A 356 -9.18 11.82 22.41
N SER A 357 -8.54 11.24 21.39
CA SER A 357 -8.75 9.86 20.96
C SER A 357 -7.57 8.94 21.25
N ILE A 358 -6.39 9.45 21.62
CA ILE A 358 -5.17 8.65 21.84
C ILE A 358 -5.40 7.50 22.81
N VAL A 359 -6.08 7.75 23.93
CA VAL A 359 -6.38 6.71 24.94
C VAL A 359 -7.27 5.62 24.35
N GLY A 360 -8.39 6.02 23.73
CA GLY A 360 -9.32 5.08 23.11
C GLY A 360 -8.69 4.26 21.98
N VAL A 361 -7.92 4.91 21.10
CA VAL A 361 -7.20 4.25 20.00
C VAL A 361 -6.17 3.27 20.56
N THR A 362 -5.36 3.67 21.55
CA THR A 362 -4.34 2.79 22.15
C THR A 362 -4.98 1.58 22.82
N LEU A 363 -6.04 1.78 23.61
CA LEU A 363 -6.79 0.69 24.22
C LEU A 363 -7.43 -0.21 23.17
N SER A 364 -7.89 0.35 22.05
CA SER A 364 -8.48 -0.45 20.96
C SER A 364 -7.46 -1.37 20.30
N VAL A 365 -6.22 -0.90 20.11
CA VAL A 365 -5.13 -1.71 19.55
C VAL A 365 -4.74 -2.82 20.52
N ILE A 366 -4.56 -2.49 21.81
CA ILE A 366 -4.20 -3.45 22.85
C ILE A 366 -5.30 -4.49 23.03
N GLY A 367 -6.56 -4.06 23.15
CA GLY A 367 -7.70 -4.95 23.32
C GLY A 367 -7.91 -5.88 22.13
N ALA A 368 -7.79 -5.35 20.90
CA ALA A 368 -7.86 -6.16 19.68
C ALA A 368 -6.73 -7.19 19.61
N ALA A 369 -5.49 -6.80 19.95
CA ALA A 369 -4.34 -7.70 20.01
C ALA A 369 -4.49 -8.77 21.09
N ALA A 370 -4.97 -8.41 22.28
CA ALA A 370 -5.17 -9.36 23.38
C ALA A 370 -6.22 -10.42 23.03
N VAL A 371 -7.38 -10.00 22.49
CA VAL A 371 -8.46 -10.93 22.13
C VAL A 371 -8.04 -11.84 20.98
N SER A 372 -7.47 -11.27 19.91
CA SER A 372 -6.98 -12.07 18.78
C SER A 372 -5.87 -13.04 19.20
N PHE A 373 -4.94 -12.62 20.06
CA PHE A 373 -3.92 -13.50 20.62
C PHE A 373 -4.51 -14.66 21.42
N ILE A 374 -5.45 -14.39 22.33
CA ILE A 374 -6.07 -15.42 23.18
C ILE A 374 -6.81 -16.45 22.31
N VAL A 375 -7.65 -15.98 21.38
CA VAL A 375 -8.44 -16.85 20.51
C VAL A 375 -7.55 -17.66 19.58
N ALA A 376 -6.55 -17.03 18.94
CA ALA A 376 -5.59 -17.73 18.08
C ALA A 376 -4.79 -18.77 18.88
N SER A 377 -4.34 -18.44 20.10
CA SER A 377 -3.62 -19.36 20.97
C SER A 377 -4.44 -20.60 21.33
N ILE A 378 -5.74 -20.41 21.63
CA ILE A 378 -6.66 -21.53 21.89
C ILE A 378 -6.79 -22.43 20.65
N ILE A 379 -7.01 -21.83 19.48
CA ILE A 379 -7.17 -22.56 18.21
C ILE A 379 -5.90 -23.37 17.90
N LEU A 380 -4.72 -22.73 17.96
CA LEU A 380 -3.43 -23.37 17.66
C LEU A 380 -3.13 -24.51 18.64
N ARG A 381 -3.37 -24.32 19.94
CA ARG A 381 -3.15 -25.37 20.95
C ARG A 381 -4.11 -26.53 20.79
N ALA A 382 -5.39 -26.26 20.50
CA ALA A 382 -6.41 -27.29 20.34
C ALA A 382 -6.15 -28.18 19.11
N SER A 383 -5.62 -27.61 18.03
CA SER A 383 -5.34 -28.37 16.80
C SER A 383 -3.95 -28.99 16.74
N ARG A 384 -3.04 -28.63 17.66
CA ARG A 384 -1.61 -29.02 17.62
C ARG A 384 -1.36 -30.50 17.36
N LYS A 385 -2.05 -31.41 18.05
CA LYS A 385 -1.87 -32.87 17.87
C LYS A 385 -2.24 -33.31 16.44
N ARG A 386 -3.29 -32.73 15.87
CA ARG A 386 -3.76 -33.03 14.52
C ARG A 386 -2.80 -32.45 13.47
N ASP A 387 -2.32 -31.23 13.70
CA ASP A 387 -1.42 -30.54 12.78
C ASP A 387 -0.04 -31.26 12.69
N LEU A 388 0.47 -31.76 13.82
CA LEU A 388 1.68 -32.60 13.86
C LEU A 388 1.49 -33.95 13.15
N ALA A 389 0.32 -34.58 13.31
CA ALA A 389 0.03 -35.87 12.68
C ALA A 389 -0.19 -35.76 11.16
N ALA A 390 -0.62 -34.60 10.67
CA ALA A 390 -0.91 -34.36 9.25
C ALA A 390 0.33 -34.02 8.41
N GLY A 391 1.52 -33.89 9.01
CA GLY A 391 2.73 -33.41 8.30
C GLY A 391 2.68 -31.93 7.88
N ASN A 392 1.52 -31.27 8.01
CA ASN A 392 1.28 -29.86 7.71
C ASN A 392 1.84 -28.92 8.79
N ALA A 393 2.99 -29.25 9.38
CA ALA A 393 3.59 -28.51 10.49
C ALA A 393 4.26 -27.21 10.02
N GLY A 394 3.50 -26.33 9.37
CA GLY A 394 3.94 -24.98 9.05
C GLY A 394 4.36 -24.74 7.60
N ASP A 395 3.76 -25.43 6.60
CA ASP A 395 3.95 -25.11 5.17
C ASP A 395 3.36 -23.74 4.84
N LEU A 396 4.18 -22.70 5.07
CA LEU A 396 3.88 -21.30 4.79
C LEU A 396 3.93 -21.02 3.28
N THR A 397 4.67 -21.83 2.51
CA THR A 397 4.91 -21.67 1.08
C THR A 397 3.60 -21.77 0.28
N ALA A 398 2.79 -22.80 0.54
CA ALA A 398 1.49 -22.94 -0.13
C ALA A 398 0.52 -21.78 0.20
N ALA A 399 0.58 -21.27 1.43
CA ALA A 399 -0.27 -20.15 1.84
C ALA A 399 0.20 -18.82 1.27
N VAL A 400 1.51 -18.59 1.14
CA VAL A 400 2.08 -17.43 0.44
C VAL A 400 1.66 -17.47 -1.04
N ALA A 401 1.78 -18.61 -1.71
CA ALA A 401 1.31 -18.75 -3.10
C ALA A 401 -0.19 -18.46 -3.24
N GLN A 402 -1.03 -18.93 -2.31
CA GLN A 402 -2.46 -18.61 -2.31
C GLN A 402 -2.74 -17.12 -2.05
N THR A 403 -1.92 -16.49 -1.21
CA THR A 403 -1.98 -15.07 -0.88
C THR A 403 -1.68 -14.23 -2.12
N GLU A 404 -0.63 -14.57 -2.86
CA GLU A 404 -0.24 -13.91 -4.11
C GLU A 404 -1.27 -14.12 -5.23
N ALA A 405 -1.83 -15.33 -5.33
CA ALA A 405 -2.91 -15.62 -6.27
C ALA A 405 -4.18 -14.79 -5.98
N ASN A 406 -4.53 -14.61 -4.71
CA ASN A 406 -5.66 -13.75 -4.32
C ASN A 406 -5.36 -12.26 -4.54
N LYS A 407 -4.10 -11.84 -4.34
CA LYS A 407 -3.62 -10.47 -4.58
C LYS A 407 -3.51 -10.14 -6.07
N GLY A 408 -3.27 -11.15 -6.91
CA GLY A 408 -3.06 -11.02 -8.35
C GLY A 408 -1.68 -10.45 -8.74
N LYS A 409 -0.75 -10.33 -7.79
CA LYS A 409 0.64 -9.88 -7.97
C LYS A 409 1.55 -10.51 -6.92
N GLU A 410 2.76 -10.84 -7.31
CA GLU A 410 3.82 -11.35 -6.43
C GLU A 410 4.28 -10.28 -5.42
N SER A 411 4.81 -10.73 -4.29
CA SER A 411 5.17 -9.87 -3.16
C SER A 411 6.48 -10.32 -2.53
N SER A 412 7.56 -9.61 -2.85
CA SER A 412 8.92 -9.87 -2.32
C SER A 412 9.00 -9.89 -0.78
N ILE A 413 8.09 -9.19 -0.10
CA ILE A 413 7.99 -9.17 1.38
C ILE A 413 7.40 -10.49 1.93
N LEU A 414 6.47 -11.12 1.20
CA LEU A 414 5.86 -12.39 1.61
C LEU A 414 6.81 -13.57 1.32
N GLU A 415 7.54 -13.49 0.21
CA GLU A 415 8.55 -14.47 -0.17
C GLU A 415 9.71 -14.53 0.85
N GLY A 416 10.15 -13.38 1.35
CA GLY A 416 11.18 -13.30 2.40
C GLY A 416 10.82 -14.03 3.70
N LEU A 417 9.52 -14.19 4.02
CA LEU A 417 9.07 -14.93 5.21
C LEU A 417 9.32 -16.43 5.11
N VAL A 418 9.33 -16.98 3.89
CA VAL A 418 9.59 -18.40 3.64
C VAL A 418 11.10 -18.67 3.78
N GLN A 419 11.92 -17.77 3.24
CA GLN A 419 13.40 -17.88 3.27
C GLN A 419 13.99 -17.68 4.68
N GLU A 420 13.40 -16.82 5.53
CA GLU A 420 13.85 -16.67 6.93
C GLU A 420 13.63 -17.93 7.80
N GLY A 421 12.85 -18.91 7.31
CA GLY A 421 12.59 -20.18 7.99
C GLY A 421 13.42 -21.39 7.52
N GLU A 422 14.20 -21.25 6.44
CA GLU A 422 14.99 -22.31 5.81
C GLU A 422 16.51 -22.13 6.04
N HIS A 423 16.92 -21.73 7.25
CA HIS A 423 18.31 -21.88 7.67
C HIS A 423 18.54 -23.23 8.34
N ASP A 424 18.47 -24.31 7.55
CA ASP A 424 19.43 -25.42 7.61
C ASP A 424 19.26 -26.32 6.37
N THR A 425 20.35 -26.93 5.93
CA THR A 425 20.53 -27.82 4.76
C THR A 425 20.72 -27.13 3.42
N GLY A 426 21.98 -27.06 3.00
CA GLY A 426 22.39 -26.56 1.69
C GLY A 426 22.14 -27.55 0.55
N ASP A 427 22.33 -27.04 -0.66
CA ASP A 427 23.04 -27.79 -1.68
C ASP A 427 23.78 -26.81 -2.59
N ALA A 428 25.09 -27.05 -2.71
CA ALA A 428 26.03 -26.21 -3.42
C ALA A 428 26.06 -26.60 -4.90
N GLN A 429 25.71 -25.66 -5.77
CA GLN A 429 26.16 -25.66 -7.16
C GLN A 429 26.61 -24.25 -7.54
N GLY A 430 27.81 -23.91 -7.05
CA GLY A 430 28.62 -22.82 -7.60
C GLY A 430 29.61 -23.43 -8.60
N ASP A 431 29.43 -23.11 -9.88
CA ASP A 431 30.43 -23.36 -10.90
C ASP A 431 31.64 -22.47 -10.61
N GLY A 432 32.74 -23.07 -10.17
CA GLY A 432 33.95 -22.35 -9.77
C GLY A 432 34.71 -21.87 -11.01
N THR A 433 34.85 -20.55 -11.15
CA THR A 433 35.67 -19.95 -12.20
C THR A 433 36.94 -19.32 -11.62
N ASP A 434 38.09 -19.59 -12.24
CA ASP A 434 39.43 -19.03 -11.95
C ASP A 434 39.58 -17.52 -12.27
N ARG A 435 38.50 -16.81 -12.61
CA ARG A 435 38.53 -15.39 -12.96
C ARG A 435 38.50 -14.53 -11.69
N LEU A 436 39.47 -13.62 -11.55
CA LEU A 436 39.52 -12.65 -10.47
C LEU A 436 38.34 -11.69 -10.57
N VAL A 437 37.50 -11.62 -9.54
CA VAL A 437 36.29 -10.79 -9.54
C VAL A 437 36.60 -9.42 -8.93
N ARG A 438 36.57 -8.35 -9.74
CA ARG A 438 36.74 -6.96 -9.26
C ARG A 438 35.54 -6.08 -9.56
N ASN A 439 34.84 -6.32 -10.66
CA ASN A 439 33.68 -5.54 -11.05
C ASN A 439 32.39 -6.37 -10.99
N ILE A 440 31.54 -6.08 -10.00
CA ILE A 440 30.27 -6.75 -9.76
C ILE A 440 29.11 -5.85 -10.17
N VAL A 441 28.24 -6.33 -11.05
CA VAL A 441 27.10 -5.56 -11.58
C VAL A 441 25.78 -6.23 -11.24
N PHE A 442 24.90 -5.51 -10.58
CA PHE A 442 23.49 -5.89 -10.42
C PHE A 442 22.69 -5.45 -11.64
N ALA A 443 22.15 -6.40 -12.39
CA ALA A 443 21.36 -6.12 -13.59
C ALA A 443 19.88 -6.48 -13.41
N CYS A 444 19.00 -5.54 -13.75
CA CYS A 444 17.55 -5.76 -13.85
C CYS A 444 17.01 -5.09 -15.13
N ASP A 445 15.72 -5.27 -15.44
CA ASP A 445 15.15 -4.78 -16.70
C ASP A 445 15.27 -3.25 -16.86
N ALA A 446 15.02 -2.49 -15.78
CA ALA A 446 15.07 -1.02 -15.80
C ALA A 446 16.37 -0.41 -15.22
N GLY A 447 17.22 -1.21 -14.60
CA GLY A 447 18.45 -0.74 -13.93
C GLY A 447 18.25 0.13 -12.68
N MET A 448 17.01 0.40 -12.28
CA MET A 448 16.66 1.22 -11.11
C MET A 448 15.66 0.46 -10.22
N GLY A 449 15.84 0.52 -8.89
CA GLY A 449 14.95 -0.14 -7.92
C GLY A 449 15.64 -1.25 -7.12
N SER A 450 15.15 -2.49 -7.22
CA SER A 450 15.60 -3.64 -6.43
C SER A 450 17.10 -3.97 -6.64
N SER A 451 17.63 -3.78 -7.85
CA SER A 451 19.06 -3.92 -8.17
C SER A 451 19.95 -2.90 -7.45
N ALA A 452 19.47 -1.66 -7.25
CA ALA A 452 20.20 -0.63 -6.51
C ALA A 452 20.29 -0.97 -5.01
N MET A 453 19.21 -1.55 -4.46
CA MET A 453 19.20 -2.00 -3.07
C MET A 453 20.11 -3.22 -2.87
N GLY A 454 20.05 -4.23 -3.76
CA GLY A 454 20.96 -5.38 -3.72
C GLY A 454 22.44 -4.98 -3.82
N ALA A 455 22.76 -4.06 -4.74
CA ALA A 455 24.10 -3.48 -4.85
C ALA A 455 24.57 -2.79 -3.55
N SER A 456 23.66 -2.09 -2.87
CA SER A 456 23.97 -1.43 -1.59
C SER A 456 24.22 -2.45 -0.47
N VAL A 457 23.41 -3.52 -0.40
CA VAL A 457 23.58 -4.60 0.58
C VAL A 457 24.91 -5.32 0.40
N LEU A 458 25.24 -5.75 -0.83
CA LEU A 458 26.48 -6.46 -1.12
C LEU A 458 27.70 -5.56 -0.87
N ARG A 459 27.64 -4.29 -1.28
CA ARG A 459 28.72 -3.31 -1.01
C ARG A 459 28.99 -3.16 0.49
N ASN A 460 27.95 -3.13 1.30
CA ASN A 460 28.10 -3.07 2.76
C ASN A 460 28.68 -4.36 3.35
N LYS A 461 28.31 -5.53 2.82
CA LYS A 461 28.89 -6.83 3.23
C LYS A 461 30.37 -6.93 2.88
N ILE A 462 30.76 -6.60 1.65
CA ILE A 462 32.16 -6.58 1.18
C ILE A 462 33.00 -5.62 2.04
N LYS A 463 32.48 -4.42 2.32
CA LYS A 463 33.17 -3.46 3.19
C LYS A 463 33.36 -3.98 4.62
N LYS A 464 32.35 -4.67 5.18
CA LYS A 464 32.44 -5.28 6.52
C LYS A 464 33.44 -6.44 6.55
N ALA A 465 33.59 -7.18 5.46
CA ALA A 465 34.57 -8.25 5.32
C ALA A 465 36.02 -7.74 5.13
N GLY A 466 36.23 -6.43 5.08
CA GLY A 466 37.57 -5.83 4.90
C GLY A 466 38.14 -6.01 3.50
N VAL A 467 37.29 -6.33 2.51
CA VAL A 467 37.70 -6.54 1.13
C VAL A 467 37.81 -5.19 0.41
N GLU A 468 38.96 -4.92 -0.20
CA GLU A 468 39.27 -3.66 -0.90
C GLU A 468 39.52 -3.91 -2.39
N GLY A 469 39.28 -2.89 -3.23
CA GLY A 469 39.51 -2.98 -4.68
C GLY A 469 38.39 -3.63 -5.50
N VAL A 470 37.21 -3.82 -4.90
CA VAL A 470 36.02 -4.41 -5.55
C VAL A 470 34.95 -3.35 -5.73
N THR A 471 34.47 -3.20 -6.96
CA THR A 471 33.45 -2.22 -7.32
C THR A 471 32.11 -2.94 -7.50
N VAL A 472 31.06 -2.41 -6.85
CA VAL A 472 29.69 -2.95 -6.95
C VAL A 472 28.76 -1.87 -7.51
N THR A 473 28.23 -2.06 -8.71
CA THR A 473 27.30 -1.13 -9.37
C THR A 473 25.98 -1.80 -9.74
N ASN A 474 25.03 -1.03 -10.25
CA ASN A 474 23.77 -1.51 -10.79
C ASN A 474 23.47 -0.82 -12.13
N GLN A 475 22.89 -1.55 -13.08
CA GLN A 475 22.46 -1.00 -14.37
C GLN A 475 21.36 -1.84 -15.01
N ALA A 476 20.80 -1.34 -16.12
CA ALA A 476 19.82 -2.10 -16.90
C ALA A 476 20.52 -3.24 -17.64
N ILE A 477 19.83 -4.38 -17.85
CA ILE A 477 20.38 -5.51 -18.61
C ILE A 477 20.82 -5.07 -20.01
N SER A 478 20.06 -4.19 -20.66
CA SER A 478 20.40 -3.62 -21.97
C SER A 478 21.73 -2.84 -22.00
N ASN A 479 22.25 -2.46 -20.84
CA ASN A 479 23.45 -1.64 -20.70
C ASN A 479 24.66 -2.47 -20.25
N LEU A 480 24.54 -3.79 -20.13
CA LEU A 480 25.69 -4.67 -19.94
C LEU A 480 26.59 -4.59 -21.19
N ASP A 481 27.82 -4.16 -20.95
CA ASP A 481 28.85 -3.85 -21.97
C ASP A 481 29.99 -4.88 -22.00
N GLY A 482 29.86 -5.97 -21.23
CA GLY A 482 30.88 -7.02 -21.11
C GLY A 482 32.01 -6.73 -20.11
N SER A 483 32.02 -5.55 -19.47
CA SER A 483 33.08 -5.16 -18.51
C SER A 483 32.90 -5.75 -17.11
N ALA A 484 31.76 -6.39 -16.84
CA ALA A 484 31.47 -7.02 -15.56
C ALA A 484 32.20 -8.37 -15.43
N ASP A 485 32.89 -8.60 -14.33
CA ASP A 485 33.44 -9.92 -14.01
C ASP A 485 32.35 -10.84 -13.47
N LEU A 486 31.42 -10.28 -12.69
CA LEU A 486 30.29 -10.99 -12.11
C LEU A 486 28.99 -10.18 -12.25
N VAL A 487 27.96 -10.81 -12.80
CA VAL A 487 26.62 -10.23 -13.00
C VAL A 487 25.63 -10.94 -12.09
N ILE A 488 24.92 -10.16 -11.26
CA ILE A 488 23.85 -10.66 -10.38
C ILE A 488 22.50 -10.23 -10.94
N THR A 489 21.63 -11.20 -11.20
CA THR A 489 20.27 -10.96 -11.74
C THR A 489 19.23 -11.79 -11.00
N GLN A 490 17.96 -11.40 -11.13
CA GLN A 490 16.86 -12.29 -10.79
C GLN A 490 16.86 -13.53 -11.70
N ARG A 491 16.43 -14.68 -11.18
CA ARG A 491 16.43 -15.96 -11.90
C ARG A 491 15.75 -15.89 -13.28
N GLU A 492 14.63 -15.18 -13.37
CA GLU A 492 13.89 -14.98 -14.63
C GLU A 492 14.62 -14.11 -15.67
N LEU A 493 15.60 -13.32 -15.23
CA LEU A 493 16.37 -12.40 -16.07
C LEU A 493 17.77 -12.92 -16.41
N THR A 494 18.21 -14.02 -15.78
CA THR A 494 19.58 -14.54 -15.95
C THR A 494 19.87 -14.95 -17.38
N ASP A 495 18.96 -15.62 -18.06
CA ASP A 495 19.20 -16.05 -19.45
C ASP A 495 19.35 -14.86 -20.40
N ARG A 496 18.59 -13.79 -20.16
CA ARG A 496 18.73 -12.54 -20.91
C ARG A 496 20.06 -11.84 -20.63
N ALA A 497 20.51 -11.83 -19.37
CA ALA A 497 21.81 -11.28 -18.99
C ALA A 497 22.98 -12.08 -19.57
N LYS A 498 22.88 -13.42 -19.60
CA LYS A 498 23.85 -14.31 -20.28
C LYS A 498 23.95 -14.02 -21.76
N GLY A 499 22.82 -13.73 -22.42
CA GLY A 499 22.81 -13.32 -23.82
C GLY A 499 23.54 -12.00 -24.10
N GLN A 500 23.50 -11.05 -23.16
CA GLN A 500 24.12 -9.73 -23.31
C GLN A 500 25.58 -9.69 -22.85
N SER A 501 25.96 -10.46 -21.83
CA SER A 501 27.30 -10.51 -21.25
C SER A 501 27.74 -11.96 -21.04
N PRO A 502 28.06 -12.70 -22.11
CA PRO A 502 28.31 -14.15 -22.04
C PRO A 502 29.58 -14.51 -21.27
N ASP A 503 30.59 -13.64 -21.26
CA ASP A 503 31.90 -13.89 -20.65
C ASP A 503 31.96 -13.56 -19.15
N SER A 504 30.88 -13.02 -18.58
CA SER A 504 30.76 -12.72 -17.15
C SER A 504 30.32 -13.95 -16.35
N VAL A 505 30.71 -14.02 -15.07
CA VAL A 505 30.14 -15.01 -14.14
C VAL A 505 28.72 -14.59 -13.79
N HIS A 506 27.74 -15.48 -13.93
CA HIS A 506 26.34 -15.16 -13.66
C HIS A 506 25.87 -15.80 -12.36
N VAL A 507 25.38 -14.97 -11.44
CA VAL A 507 24.75 -15.41 -10.20
C VAL A 507 23.26 -15.06 -10.24
N SER A 508 22.43 -16.09 -10.28
CA SER A 508 20.98 -15.94 -10.15
C SER A 508 20.58 -15.88 -8.68
N VAL A 509 19.82 -14.85 -8.32
CA VAL A 509 19.13 -14.74 -7.02
C VAL A 509 17.64 -14.72 -7.24
N ASP A 510 16.86 -15.15 -6.25
CA ASP A 510 15.40 -15.06 -6.34
C ASP A 510 14.94 -13.63 -5.97
N ASN A 511 15.57 -13.02 -4.96
CA ASN A 511 15.32 -11.65 -4.52
C ASN A 511 16.63 -10.88 -4.27
N PHE A 512 16.62 -9.57 -4.55
CA PHE A 512 17.79 -8.72 -4.38
C PHE A 512 18.03 -8.26 -2.93
N MET A 513 17.04 -8.34 -2.04
CA MET A 513 17.16 -7.82 -0.68
C MET A 513 17.82 -8.79 0.30
N ASN A 514 17.56 -10.09 0.14
CA ASN A 514 18.08 -11.12 1.02
C ASN A 514 18.38 -12.36 0.18
N SER A 515 19.66 -12.69 0.04
CA SER A 515 20.10 -13.88 -0.68
C SER A 515 21.34 -14.44 0.01
N PRO A 516 21.34 -15.72 0.41
CA PRO A 516 22.54 -16.36 0.99
C PRO A 516 23.70 -16.36 0.00
N LYS A 517 23.42 -16.27 -1.30
CA LYS A 517 24.45 -16.14 -2.34
C LYS A 517 25.32 -14.89 -2.21
N TYR A 518 24.87 -13.86 -1.49
CA TYR A 518 25.72 -12.70 -1.23
C TYR A 518 26.87 -13.02 -0.31
N ASP A 519 26.65 -13.89 0.67
CA ASP A 519 27.72 -14.33 1.57
C ASP A 519 28.71 -15.24 0.81
N GLU A 520 28.21 -16.10 -0.10
CA GLU A 520 29.06 -16.87 -1.01
C GLU A 520 29.92 -15.99 -1.92
N VAL A 521 29.35 -14.92 -2.49
CA VAL A 521 30.10 -13.96 -3.32
C VAL A 521 31.14 -13.20 -2.50
N VAL A 522 30.81 -12.81 -1.26
CA VAL A 522 31.75 -12.14 -0.35
C VAL A 522 32.90 -13.08 0.00
N ASP A 523 32.62 -14.34 0.32
CA ASP A 523 33.63 -15.35 0.62
C ASP A 523 34.54 -15.66 -0.58
N LEU A 524 33.96 -15.74 -1.77
CA LEU A 524 34.72 -15.94 -3.02
C LEU A 524 35.72 -14.81 -3.24
N VAL A 525 35.27 -13.56 -3.14
CA VAL A 525 36.11 -12.39 -3.36
C VAL A 525 37.15 -12.24 -2.23
N ALA A 526 36.78 -12.53 -0.98
CA ALA A 526 37.71 -12.51 0.15
C ALA A 526 38.84 -13.55 -0.02
N LYS A 527 38.52 -14.77 -0.45
CA LYS A 527 39.52 -15.82 -0.75
C LYS A 527 40.45 -15.42 -1.89
N GLN A 528 39.89 -14.83 -2.96
CA GLN A 528 40.69 -14.35 -4.08
C GLN A 528 41.67 -13.24 -3.66
N GLN A 529 41.26 -12.33 -2.77
CA GLN A 529 42.14 -11.29 -2.24
C GLN A 529 43.24 -11.87 -1.35
N GLN A 530 42.92 -12.85 -0.49
CA GLN A 530 43.92 -13.54 0.34
C GLN A 530 45.00 -14.21 -0.51
N ASN A 531 44.60 -14.94 -1.56
CA ASN A 531 45.53 -15.61 -2.48
C ASN A 531 46.46 -14.60 -3.19
N LEU A 532 45.94 -13.44 -3.61
CA LEU A 532 46.75 -12.37 -4.20
C LEU A 532 47.76 -11.75 -3.21
N THR A 533 47.43 -11.75 -1.92
CA THR A 533 48.31 -11.21 -0.89
C THR A 533 49.44 -12.20 -0.57
N GLU A 534 49.15 -13.50 -0.53
CA GLU A 534 50.15 -14.55 -0.34
C GLU A 534 51.14 -14.66 -1.52
N ASP A 535 50.66 -14.53 -2.77
CA ASP A 535 51.53 -14.55 -3.96
C ASP A 535 52.40 -13.29 -4.10
N ALA A 536 51.97 -12.14 -3.55
CA ALA A 536 52.79 -10.93 -3.52
C ALA A 536 53.87 -10.93 -2.41
N THR A 537 53.79 -11.89 -1.47
CA THR A 537 54.73 -12.03 -0.34
C THR A 537 55.76 -13.15 -0.55
N LYS A 538 55.65 -13.89 -1.65
CA LYS A 538 56.69 -14.79 -2.20
C LYS A 538 57.46 -14.06 -3.30
#